data_AF-A0A1S8L4M2-F1
#
_entry.id   AF-A0A1S8L4M2-F1
#
_cell.length_a   1.000
_cell.length_b   1.000
_cell.length_c   1.000
_cell.angle_alpha   90.00
_cell.angle_beta   90.00
_cell.angle_gamma   90.00
#
_symmetry.space_group_name_H-M   'P 1'
#
loop_
_entity.id
_entity.type
_entity.pdbx_description
1 polymer ?
#
loop_
_entity_poly.entity_id
_entity_poly.type
_entity_poly.pdbx_seq_one_letter_code
_entity_poly.pdbx_strand_id
1 'polypeptide(L)'
;MNIEPISPEVVDDKLTKVVFIIYKTVTGIIYPLALLGYATALIFIVMGALIHSKTIKKIGVMDLGIVTLTLIFYFCMPTFIGILKTIENIMK
;
A
#
# COMPACT_ATOMS: atom_id res chain seq x y z
N MET A 1 34.70 19.48 -8.37
CA MET A 1 33.43 19.16 -7.70
C MET A 1 33.73 19.10 -6.23
N ASN A 2 33.28 20.09 -5.46
CA ASN A 2 33.44 20.07 -4.00
C ASN A 2 32.33 19.16 -3.46
N ILE A 3 32.69 17.98 -2.97
CA ILE A 3 31.71 17.06 -2.36
C ILE A 3 31.57 17.53 -0.92
N GLU A 4 30.59 18.38 -0.66
CA GLU A 4 30.25 18.78 0.70
C GLU A 4 29.61 17.59 1.42
N PRO A 5 30.08 17.23 2.63
CA PRO A 5 29.48 16.15 3.40
C PRO A 5 28.05 16.55 3.76
N ILE A 6 27.09 15.77 3.26
CA ILE A 6 25.68 15.91 3.60
C ILE A 6 25.49 15.30 4.99
N SER A 7 24.92 16.05 5.93
CA SER A 7 24.68 15.51 7.27
C SER A 7 23.61 14.40 7.20
N PRO A 8 23.71 13.35 8.05
CA PRO A 8 22.72 12.27 8.10
C PRO A 8 21.29 12.78 8.28
N GLU A 9 21.10 13.87 9.05
CA GLU A 9 19.75 14.41 9.29
C GLU A 9 19.08 14.93 8.01
N VAL A 10 19.86 15.47 7.06
CA VAL A 10 19.34 15.96 5.77
C VAL A 10 18.90 14.80 4.87
N VAL A 11 19.53 13.63 5.01
CA VAL A 11 19.17 12.42 4.26
C VAL A 11 17.90 11.79 4.84
N ASP A 12 17.81 11.71 6.16
CA ASP A 12 16.65 11.15 6.88
C ASP A 12 15.37 11.96 6.67
N ASP A 13 15.45 13.30 6.72
CA ASP A 13 14.29 14.17 6.47
C ASP A 13 13.77 14.01 5.03
N LYS A 14 14.68 13.92 4.04
CA LYS A 14 14.31 13.73 2.64
C LYS A 14 13.66 12.37 2.40
N LEU A 15 14.19 11.29 2.98
CA LEU A 15 13.61 9.95 2.88
C LEU A 15 12.21 9.90 3.49
N THR A 16 12.06 10.44 4.69
CA THR A 16 10.76 10.52 5.37
C THR A 16 9.74 11.30 4.55
N LYS A 17 10.16 12.43 3.97
CA LYS A 17 9.31 13.27 3.12
C LYS A 17 8.86 12.55 1.85
N VAL A 18 9.73 11.79 1.20
CA VAL A 18 9.38 10.97 0.02
C VAL A 18 8.32 9.92 0.39
N VAL A 19 8.51 9.18 1.47
CA VAL A 19 7.53 8.19 1.94
C VAL A 19 6.19 8.86 2.24
N PHE A 20 6.20 10.04 2.84
CA PHE A 20 4.98 10.79 3.16
C PHE A 20 4.22 11.29 1.93
N ILE A 21 4.95 11.73 0.89
CA ILE A 21 4.36 12.17 -0.38
C ILE A 21 3.69 10.98 -1.09
N ILE A 22 4.36 9.83 -1.12
CA ILE A 22 3.80 8.58 -1.69
C ILE A 22 2.53 8.21 -0.91
N TYR A 23 2.60 8.17 0.42
CA TYR A 23 1.45 7.85 1.27
C TYR A 23 0.26 8.79 1.01
N LYS A 24 0.48 10.12 0.99
CA LYS A 24 -0.58 11.09 0.71
C LYS A 24 -1.19 10.92 -0.67
N THR A 25 -0.37 10.65 -1.68
CA THR A 25 -0.84 10.43 -3.06
C THR A 25 -1.71 9.19 -3.14
N VAL A 26 -1.28 8.10 -2.52
CA VAL A 26 -2.00 6.83 -2.50
C VAL A 26 -3.28 6.92 -1.67
N THR A 27 -3.27 7.66 -0.55
CA THR A 27 -4.42 7.82 0.37
C THR A 27 -5.69 8.28 -0.36
N GLY A 28 -5.57 9.22 -1.29
CA GLY A 28 -6.72 9.75 -2.02
C GLY A 28 -7.34 8.77 -3.02
N ILE A 29 -6.59 7.78 -3.49
CA ILE A 29 -7.00 6.88 -4.58
C ILE A 29 -7.18 5.42 -4.15
N ILE A 30 -6.58 5.01 -3.03
CA ILE A 30 -6.55 3.60 -2.60
C ILE A 30 -7.95 3.07 -2.28
N TYR A 31 -8.81 3.88 -1.65
CA TYR A 31 -10.17 3.50 -1.32
C TYR A 31 -11.04 3.29 -2.57
N PRO A 32 -11.12 4.26 -3.51
CA PRO A 32 -11.81 4.06 -4.78
C PRO A 32 -11.30 2.84 -5.55
N LEU A 33 -9.98 2.64 -5.62
CA LEU A 33 -9.38 1.50 -6.31
C LEU A 33 -9.71 0.16 -5.63
N ALA A 34 -9.68 0.11 -4.30
CA ALA A 34 -10.06 -1.09 -3.56
C ALA A 34 -11.54 -1.42 -3.75
N LEU A 35 -12.42 -0.40 -3.78
CA LEU A 35 -13.85 -0.60 -4.05
C LEU A 35 -14.07 -1.19 -5.45
N LEU A 36 -13.36 -0.67 -6.46
CA LEU A 36 -13.39 -1.22 -7.82
C LEU A 36 -12.87 -2.66 -7.86
N GLY A 37 -11.76 -2.94 -7.17
CA GLY A 37 -11.20 -4.28 -7.05
C GLY A 37 -12.16 -5.27 -6.37
N TYR A 38 -12.88 -4.85 -5.32
CA TYR A 38 -13.91 -5.69 -4.72
C TYR A 38 -15.10 -5.94 -5.66
N ALA A 39 -15.50 -4.93 -6.44
CA ALA A 39 -16.55 -5.10 -7.42
C ALA A 39 -16.15 -6.09 -8.53
N THR A 40 -14.92 -5.99 -9.05
CA THR A 40 -14.40 -6.94 -10.06
C THR A 40 -14.28 -8.35 -9.50
N ALA A 41 -13.76 -8.49 -8.27
CA ALA A 41 -13.66 -9.76 -7.57
C ALA A 41 -15.04 -10.43 -7.44
N LEU A 42 -16.06 -9.68 -7.01
CA LEU A 42 -17.43 -10.17 -6.89
C LEU A 42 -18.01 -10.60 -8.24
N ILE A 43 -17.80 -9.81 -9.30
CA ILE A 43 -18.24 -10.17 -10.65
C ILE A 43 -17.65 -11.50 -11.07
N PHE A 44 -16.35 -11.72 -10.89
CA PHE A 44 -15.71 -12.99 -11.24
C PHE A 44 -16.18 -14.15 -10.37
N ILE A 45 -16.41 -13.95 -9.07
CA ILE A 45 -16.95 -14.99 -8.19
C ILE A 45 -18.35 -15.41 -8.64
N VAL A 46 -19.24 -14.44 -8.88
CA VAL A 46 -20.62 -14.70 -9.31
C VAL A 46 -20.66 -15.31 -10.70
N MET A 47 -19.94 -14.73 -11.67
CA MET A 47 -19.88 -15.24 -13.04
C MET A 47 -19.30 -16.66 -13.07
N GLY A 48 -18.22 -16.91 -12.32
CA GLY A 48 -17.63 -18.23 -12.17
C GLY A 48 -18.59 -19.24 -11.55
N ALA A 49 -19.43 -18.82 -10.62
CA ALA A 49 -20.48 -19.67 -10.04
C ALA A 49 -21.57 -20.00 -11.06
N LEU A 50 -22.06 -19.01 -11.83
CA LEU A 50 -23.11 -19.19 -12.84
C LEU A 50 -22.69 -20.14 -13.96
N ILE A 51 -21.46 -20.01 -14.46
CA ILE A 51 -20.96 -20.87 -15.54
C ILE A 51 -20.26 -22.14 -15.04
N HIS A 52 -20.31 -22.41 -13.73
CA HIS A 52 -19.64 -23.54 -13.08
C HIS A 52 -18.12 -23.60 -13.32
N SER A 53 -17.48 -22.46 -13.61
CA SER A 53 -16.03 -22.37 -13.85
C SER A 53 -15.27 -22.14 -12.56
N LYS A 54 -14.54 -23.19 -12.12
CA LYS A 54 -13.63 -23.11 -10.97
C LYS A 54 -12.50 -22.10 -11.20
N THR A 55 -12.06 -21.92 -12.44
CA THR A 55 -10.95 -21.00 -12.78
C THR A 55 -11.36 -19.54 -12.59
N ILE A 56 -12.51 -19.12 -13.13
CA ILE A 56 -12.98 -17.73 -12.98
C ILE A 56 -13.29 -17.43 -11.52
N LYS A 57 -13.93 -18.37 -10.82
CA LYS A 57 -14.18 -18.23 -9.38
C LYS A 57 -12.88 -18.08 -8.58
N LYS A 58 -11.84 -18.85 -8.91
CA LYS A 58 -10.52 -18.75 -8.27
C LYS A 58 -9.87 -17.38 -8.51
N ILE A 59 -9.98 -16.82 -9.71
CA ILE A 59 -9.48 -15.48 -10.03
C ILE A 59 -10.16 -14.44 -9.15
N GLY A 60 -11.50 -14.48 -9.04
CA GLY A 60 -12.23 -13.53 -8.20
C GLY A 60 -11.88 -13.65 -6.71
N VAL A 61 -11.70 -14.87 -6.19
CA VAL A 61 -11.24 -15.06 -4.80
C VAL A 61 -9.81 -14.55 -4.59
N MET A 62 -8.92 -14.76 -5.57
CA MET A 62 -7.55 -14.27 -5.52
C MET A 62 -7.50 -12.74 -5.54
N ASP A 63 -8.28 -12.10 -6.42
CA ASP A 63 -8.43 -10.65 -6.50
C ASP A 63 -8.89 -10.08 -5.16
N LEU A 64 -9.94 -10.68 -4.57
CA LEU A 64 -10.44 -10.31 -3.24
C LEU A 64 -9.35 -10.37 -2.17
N GLY A 65 -8.54 -11.44 -2.18
CA GLY A 65 -7.40 -11.61 -1.28
C GLY A 65 -6.33 -10.52 -1.46
N ILE A 66 -5.95 -10.22 -2.71
CA ILE A 66 -4.93 -9.21 -3.02
C ILE A 66 -5.40 -7.81 -2.62
N VAL A 67 -6.64 -7.45 -2.94
CA VAL A 67 -7.22 -6.14 -2.58
C VAL A 67 -7.26 -5.98 -1.06
N THR A 68 -7.71 -7.01 -0.35
CA THR A 68 -7.77 -7.00 1.13
C THR A 68 -6.37 -6.87 1.75
N LEU A 69 -5.40 -7.64 1.25
CA LEU A 69 -4.03 -7.57 1.73
C LEU A 69 -3.39 -6.20 1.48
N THR A 70 -3.66 -5.61 0.31
CA THR A 70 -3.20 -4.25 -0.04
C THR A 70 -3.75 -3.21 0.93
N LEU A 71 -5.03 -3.29 1.28
CA LEU A 71 -5.64 -2.39 2.26
C LEU A 71 -5.02 -2.57 3.65
N ILE A 72 -4.76 -3.81 4.09
CA ILE A 72 -4.09 -4.07 5.37
C ILE A 72 -2.71 -3.38 5.39
N PHE A 73 -1.89 -3.56 4.35
CA PHE A 73 -0.58 -2.90 4.27
C PHE A 73 -0.71 -1.37 4.29
N TYR A 74 -1.69 -0.82 3.58
CA TYR A 74 -1.97 0.61 3.59
C TYR A 74 -2.33 1.12 5.00
N PHE A 75 -3.19 0.41 5.75
CA PHE A 75 -3.54 0.77 7.13
C PHE A 75 -2.38 0.60 8.12
N CYS A 76 -1.43 -0.28 7.84
CA CYS A 76 -0.21 -0.44 8.63
C CYS A 76 0.87 0.61 8.32
N MET A 77 0.74 1.37 7.22
CA MET A 77 1.75 2.34 6.78
C MET A 77 2.01 3.47 7.80
N PRO A 78 0.99 4.05 8.48
CA PRO A 78 1.22 5.01 9.56
C PRO A 78 2.04 4.45 10.72
N THR A 79 1.81 3.18 11.09
CA THR A 79 2.57 2.48 12.13
C THR A 79 4.03 2.33 11.71
N PHE A 80 4.28 1.97 10.46
CA PHE A 80 5.64 1.86 9.92
C PHE A 80 6.38 3.21 9.98
N ILE A 81 5.70 4.30 9.60
CA ILE A 81 6.24 5.67 9.71
C ILE A 81 6.52 6.04 11.18
N GLY A 82 5.64 5.65 12.10
CA GLY A 82 5.83 5.87 13.54
C GLY A 82 7.05 5.14 14.11
N ILE A 83 7.31 3.91 13.66
CA ILE A 83 8.50 3.14 14.02
C ILE A 83 9.77 3.83 13.49
N LEU A 84 9.78 4.26 12.22
CA LEU A 84 10.92 4.98 11.64
C LEU A 84 11.26 6.24 12.43
N LYS A 85 10.26 7.05 12.79
CA LYS A 85 10.45 8.25 13.62
C LYS A 85 10.96 7.94 15.03
N THR A 86 10.51 6.82 15.61
CA THR A 86 11.00 6.38 16.92
C THR A 86 12.48 5.99 16.86
N ILE A 87 12.89 5.28 15.81
CA ILE A 87 14.30 4.92 15.59
C ILE A 87 15.16 6.18 15.41
N GLU A 88 14.70 7.14 14.59
CA GLU A 88 15.38 8.42 14.38
C GLU A 88 15.62 9.17 15.70
N ASN A 89 14.63 9.17 16.60
CA ASN A 89 14.76 9.82 17.91
C ASN A 89 15.70 9.10 18.88
N ILE A 90 15.89 7.78 18.76
CA ILE A 90 16.79 7.00 19.63
C ILE A 90 18.25 7.07 19.15
N MET A 91 18.46 7.27 17.85
CA MET A 91 19.80 7.37 17.25
C MET A 91 20.43 8.77 17.32
N LYS A 92 19.64 9.78 17.69
CA LYS A 92 20.12 11.13 18.08
C LYS A 92 20.64 11.11 19.52
#